data_AF-A0A662FI46-F1
#
_entry.id   AF-A0A662FI46-F1
#
_cell.length_a   1.000
_cell.length_b   1.000
_cell.length_c   1.000
_cell.angle_alpha   90.00
_cell.angle_beta   90.00
_cell.angle_gamma   90.00
#
_symmetry.space_group_name_H-M   'P 1'
#
loop_
_entity.id
_entity.type
_entity.pdbx_description
1 polymer ?
#
loop_
_entity_poly.entity_id
_entity_poly.type
_entity_poly.pdbx_seq_one_letter_code
_entity_poly.pdbx_strand_id
1 'polypeptide(L)'
;MGLLEKAQQRKKELEQTQEEKIQETTIITETKGLLEKAQQKKKELEKKPTTQKTKWEGHKEIIEEKTGFGWKGLGTRRIVYDHSINEYVYELIEPELSEQEEDLKKELTRLFKMLSDIDVTEVKEEEKKAKYLEETLERIIEDNDIVFDVSKRIVKKPEAKFSLFDKKEKNKEEKTTEDKKTLFKKKTEQNKGKPSKTVKQLFSFKKDKKELSKEEQELKDKIFYHIFREFLGYGKIDIIMKDEGIEDISCDGHHVPVFIYHKKYDAIPTNVWFKNDEELNSFVVRLAQICGKQISVFSPIVDGKLPDGSRLQTTLSRTVTKGSTFTIRKFREKPLTPVDLIAYKSISLDMAAYFWMAIENGASILFCGGTASGKTTALNALSLFIPAQHKIITIEDTREINLPHKNWIAGTTREGFSASDQKTGKDIDMFDLIRAALRQRPKVVMVGEVRGKEAYSLFQAMATGHTSYATVHASDIHTLIQRLENPPISLPRALLTSLDIIVFQNAVDIQGKTVRRMMSVTEVVKLDPDTNQLIFMEPFRWVSKTDDRFESTGASKILNEIKIQNDWTDAQLQKELENRKTVLQWMLEKNIRDYKEVGRIVSDYSKYPDKILEQAREELKK
;
A
#
# COMPACT_ATOMS: atom_id res chain seq x y z
N MET A 1 -58.81 -3.08 -68.93
CA MET A 1 -57.77 -3.77 -68.15
C MET A 1 -56.41 -3.04 -68.17
N GLY A 2 -55.93 -2.46 -69.28
CA GLY A 2 -54.56 -1.91 -69.35
C GLY A 2 -54.24 -0.54 -68.68
N LEU A 3 -55.21 0.24 -68.20
CA LEU A 3 -54.95 1.53 -67.53
C LEU A 3 -54.69 1.39 -66.02
N LEU A 4 -55.36 0.44 -65.37
CA LEU A 4 -55.21 0.17 -63.94
C LEU A 4 -53.84 -0.45 -63.63
N GLU A 5 -53.39 -1.37 -64.49
CA GLU A 5 -52.09 -2.03 -64.42
C GLU A 5 -50.93 -1.03 -64.57
N LYS A 6 -51.02 -0.12 -65.55
CA LYS A 6 -50.04 0.97 -65.73
C LYS A 6 -50.01 1.95 -64.55
N ALA A 7 -51.15 2.23 -63.93
CA ALA A 7 -51.22 3.09 -62.75
C ALA A 7 -50.61 2.44 -61.51
N GLN A 8 -50.83 1.13 -61.31
CA GLN A 8 -50.22 0.36 -60.22
C GLN A 8 -48.71 0.21 -60.40
N GLN A 9 -48.23 0.01 -61.62
CA GLN A 9 -46.81 -0.10 -61.93
C GLN A 9 -46.09 1.24 -61.70
N ARG A 10 -46.69 2.35 -62.13
CA ARG A 10 -46.15 3.70 -61.89
C ARG A 10 -46.20 4.11 -60.42
N LYS A 11 -47.18 3.63 -59.66
CA LYS A 11 -47.25 3.81 -58.20
C LYS A 11 -46.11 3.04 -57.49
N LYS A 12 -45.85 1.79 -57.89
CA LYS A 12 -44.71 1.01 -57.37
C LYS A 12 -43.36 1.64 -57.68
N GLU A 13 -43.19 2.16 -58.90
CA GLU A 13 -41.96 2.88 -59.29
C GLU A 13 -41.77 4.14 -58.44
N LEU A 14 -42.85 4.91 -58.20
CA LEU A 14 -42.80 6.10 -57.34
C LEU A 14 -42.51 5.76 -55.87
N GLU A 15 -43.10 4.68 -55.35
CA GLU A 15 -42.85 4.19 -53.97
C GLU A 15 -41.40 3.72 -53.80
N GLN A 16 -40.84 2.97 -54.76
CA GLN A 16 -39.42 2.57 -54.75
C GLN A 16 -38.49 3.78 -54.83
N THR A 17 -38.79 4.75 -55.69
CA THR A 17 -37.98 5.98 -55.80
C THR A 17 -38.03 6.82 -54.51
N GLN A 18 -39.14 6.74 -53.75
CA GLN A 18 -39.29 7.41 -52.46
C GLN A 18 -38.49 6.69 -51.36
N GLU A 19 -38.52 5.36 -51.33
CA GLU A 19 -37.73 4.55 -50.38
C GLU A 19 -36.22 4.72 -50.59
N GLU A 20 -35.75 4.74 -51.84
CA GLU A 20 -34.33 4.99 -52.16
C GLU A 20 -33.87 6.38 -51.70
N LYS A 21 -34.70 7.41 -51.88
CA LYS A 21 -34.39 8.77 -51.37
C LYS A 21 -34.39 8.85 -49.85
N ILE A 22 -35.25 8.09 -49.18
CA ILE A 22 -35.28 8.02 -47.71
C ILE A 22 -34.03 7.29 -47.20
N GLN A 23 -33.60 6.21 -47.86
CA GLN A 23 -32.35 5.51 -47.53
C GLN A 23 -31.13 6.41 -47.75
N GLU A 24 -31.02 7.11 -48.88
CA GLU A 24 -29.92 8.07 -49.10
C GLU A 24 -29.91 9.17 -48.03
N THR A 25 -31.07 9.72 -47.69
CA THR A 25 -31.17 10.77 -46.66
C THR A 25 -30.77 10.25 -45.28
N THR A 26 -31.13 8.99 -44.96
CA THR A 26 -30.75 8.31 -43.71
C THR A 26 -29.24 8.04 -43.66
N ILE A 27 -28.65 7.57 -44.75
CA ILE A 27 -27.20 7.35 -44.86
C ILE A 27 -26.44 8.67 -44.73
N ILE A 28 -26.94 9.77 -45.31
CA ILE A 28 -26.34 11.11 -45.19
C ILE A 28 -26.45 11.65 -43.75
N THR A 29 -27.54 11.38 -43.04
CA THR A 29 -27.70 11.80 -41.64
C THR A 29 -26.84 10.96 -40.69
N GLU A 30 -26.74 9.65 -40.91
CA GLU A 30 -25.84 8.77 -40.16
C GLU A 30 -24.37 9.12 -40.40
N THR A 31 -23.97 9.39 -41.65
CA THR A 31 -22.59 9.81 -41.96
C THR A 31 -22.27 11.19 -41.39
N LYS A 32 -23.20 12.14 -41.40
CA LYS A 32 -23.04 13.43 -40.70
C LYS A 32 -22.91 13.25 -39.18
N GLY A 33 -23.74 12.39 -38.57
CA GLY A 33 -23.66 12.08 -37.14
C GLY A 33 -22.35 11.39 -36.75
N LEU A 34 -21.82 10.52 -37.62
CA LEU A 34 -20.49 9.91 -37.45
C LEU A 34 -19.37 10.95 -37.61
N LEU A 35 -19.50 11.90 -38.54
CA LEU A 35 -18.54 12.98 -38.74
C LEU A 35 -18.51 13.93 -37.54
N GLU A 36 -19.67 14.29 -36.98
CA GLU A 36 -19.78 15.12 -35.77
C GLU A 36 -19.22 14.39 -34.54
N LYS A 37 -19.51 13.09 -34.37
CA LYS A 37 -18.90 12.26 -33.31
C LYS A 37 -17.39 12.16 -33.48
N ALA A 38 -16.87 12.03 -34.70
CA ALA A 38 -15.44 12.03 -34.99
C ALA A 38 -14.78 13.39 -34.69
N GLN A 39 -15.46 14.50 -35.01
CA GLN A 39 -15.00 15.86 -34.69
C GLN A 39 -15.07 16.18 -33.21
N GLN A 40 -16.09 15.70 -32.48
CA GLN A 40 -16.17 15.80 -31.01
C GLN A 40 -15.06 14.96 -30.36
N LYS A 41 -14.83 13.73 -30.82
CA LYS A 41 -13.74 12.88 -30.33
C LYS A 41 -12.37 13.48 -30.63
N LYS A 42 -12.21 14.18 -31.76
CA LYS A 42 -11.00 14.97 -32.09
C LYS A 42 -10.84 16.16 -31.13
N LYS A 43 -11.91 16.90 -30.84
CA LYS A 43 -11.91 17.99 -29.84
C LYS A 43 -11.67 17.51 -28.40
N GLU A 44 -12.14 16.31 -28.04
CA GLU A 44 -11.85 15.66 -26.75
C GLU A 44 -10.40 15.17 -26.67
N LEU A 45 -9.84 14.66 -27.76
CA LEU A 45 -8.42 14.32 -27.88
C LEU A 45 -7.52 15.56 -27.80
N GLU A 46 -7.98 16.71 -28.31
CA GLU A 46 -7.32 18.01 -28.21
C GLU A 46 -7.49 18.68 -26.83
N LYS A 47 -8.47 18.25 -26.03
CA LYS A 47 -8.69 18.65 -24.62
C LYS A 47 -7.98 17.74 -23.61
N LYS A 48 -6.90 17.06 -24.00
CA LYS A 48 -5.97 16.47 -23.03
C LYS A 48 -5.41 17.59 -22.12
N PRO A 49 -5.18 17.31 -20.83
CA PRO A 49 -4.61 18.30 -19.93
C PRO A 49 -3.30 18.82 -20.52
N THR A 50 -3.17 20.14 -20.46
CA THR A 50 -1.99 20.97 -20.70
C THR A 50 -0.74 20.13 -20.96
N THR A 51 -0.27 20.13 -22.21
CA THR A 51 1.00 19.53 -22.63
C THR A 51 2.11 20.01 -21.70
N GLN A 52 2.46 19.18 -20.70
CA GLN A 52 3.79 19.21 -20.13
C GLN A 52 4.73 19.04 -21.32
N LYS A 53 5.60 20.03 -21.57
CA LYS A 53 6.61 19.94 -22.62
C LYS A 53 7.38 18.63 -22.38
N THR A 54 7.16 17.61 -23.22
CA THR A 54 7.91 16.36 -23.16
C THR A 54 9.36 16.69 -23.47
N LYS A 55 10.22 16.52 -22.47
CA LYS A 55 11.66 16.68 -22.63
C LYS A 55 12.19 15.38 -23.23
N TRP A 56 12.99 15.49 -24.28
CA TRP A 56 13.65 14.38 -24.95
C TRP A 56 15.13 14.41 -24.61
N GLU A 57 15.69 13.26 -24.25
CA GLU A 57 17.12 13.05 -24.03
C GLU A 57 17.58 11.87 -24.91
N GLY A 58 17.98 12.17 -26.15
CA GLY A 58 18.31 11.13 -27.14
C GLY A 58 17.09 10.29 -27.54
N HIS A 59 17.15 8.98 -27.31
CA HIS A 59 16.04 8.04 -27.57
C HIS A 59 15.04 7.92 -26.41
N LYS A 60 15.24 8.70 -25.35
CA LYS A 60 14.44 8.66 -24.12
C LYS A 60 13.46 9.82 -24.06
N GLU A 61 12.19 9.50 -23.90
CA GLU A 61 11.12 10.47 -23.69
C GLU A 61 10.77 10.53 -22.21
N ILE A 62 10.87 11.71 -21.58
CA ILE A 62 10.49 11.89 -20.19
C ILE A 62 8.97 12.05 -20.10
N ILE A 63 8.32 11.03 -19.53
CA ILE A 63 6.87 10.95 -19.38
C ILE A 63 6.41 11.63 -18.10
N GLU A 64 7.17 11.46 -17.01
CA GLU A 64 6.83 11.99 -15.70
C GLU A 64 8.09 12.32 -14.90
N GLU A 65 8.14 13.48 -14.24
CA GLU A 65 9.26 13.90 -13.40
C GLU A 65 8.71 14.43 -12.07
N LYS A 66 9.23 13.90 -10.95
CA LYS A 66 8.88 14.34 -9.60
C LYS A 66 10.15 14.57 -8.79
N THR A 67 10.32 15.80 -8.33
CA THR A 67 11.46 16.26 -7.52
C THR A 67 11.06 16.35 -6.04
N GLY A 68 12.02 16.66 -5.16
CA GLY A 68 11.73 16.92 -3.75
C GLY A 68 11.87 15.68 -2.85
N PHE A 69 12.56 14.64 -3.31
CA PHE A 69 12.84 13.46 -2.49
C PHE A 69 14.14 13.59 -1.67
N GLY A 70 14.20 12.88 -0.55
CA GLY A 70 15.39 12.82 0.31
C GLY A 70 15.77 14.14 0.99
N TRP A 71 17.02 14.25 1.44
CA TRP A 71 17.51 15.42 2.17
C TRP A 71 17.42 16.69 1.32
N LYS A 72 16.75 17.72 1.86
CA LYS A 72 16.48 19.01 1.19
C LYS A 72 15.88 18.88 -0.22
N GLY A 73 15.26 17.76 -0.54
CA GLY A 73 14.63 17.52 -1.84
C GLY A 73 15.59 17.32 -3.00
N LEU A 74 16.85 16.95 -2.74
CA LEU A 74 17.89 16.77 -3.76
C LEU A 74 17.65 15.55 -4.67
N GLY A 75 16.83 14.59 -4.24
CA GLY A 75 16.49 13.40 -5.02
C GLY A 75 15.34 13.67 -6.00
N THR A 76 15.45 13.07 -7.19
CA THR A 76 14.45 13.16 -8.25
C THR A 76 14.14 11.77 -8.79
N ARG A 77 12.86 11.53 -9.12
CA ARG A 77 12.42 10.34 -9.84
C ARG A 77 11.87 10.73 -11.20
N ARG A 78 12.21 9.97 -12.24
CA ARG A 78 11.67 10.11 -13.60
C ARG A 78 11.09 8.78 -14.09
N ILE A 79 9.98 8.86 -14.82
CA ILE A 79 9.51 7.78 -15.69
C ILE A 79 9.87 8.18 -17.10
N VAL A 80 10.67 7.32 -17.73
CA VAL A 80 11.16 7.51 -19.07
C VAL A 80 10.63 6.39 -19.94
N TYR A 81 10.22 6.71 -21.16
CA TYR A 81 9.98 5.72 -22.18
C TYR A 81 11.21 5.64 -23.08
N ASP A 82 11.87 4.49 -23.09
CA ASP A 82 13.05 4.26 -23.92
C ASP A 82 12.61 3.67 -25.26
N HIS A 83 12.64 4.48 -26.32
CA HIS A 83 12.22 4.08 -27.66
C HIS A 83 13.15 3.05 -28.31
N SER A 84 14.35 2.81 -27.76
CA SER A 84 15.28 1.80 -28.30
C SER A 84 14.89 0.37 -27.92
N ILE A 85 14.36 0.20 -26.71
CA ILE A 85 13.91 -1.09 -26.17
C ILE A 85 12.38 -1.19 -26.06
N ASN A 86 11.66 -0.09 -26.35
CA ASN A 86 10.20 -0.01 -26.32
C ASN A 86 9.59 -0.31 -24.93
N GLU A 87 10.31 0.09 -23.88
CA GLU A 87 9.95 -0.17 -22.47
C GLU A 87 9.98 1.12 -21.63
N TYR A 88 9.18 1.13 -20.57
CA TYR A 88 9.25 2.18 -19.55
C TYR A 88 10.37 1.87 -18.56
N VAL A 89 11.13 2.89 -18.16
CA VAL A 89 12.24 2.80 -17.19
C VAL A 89 12.00 3.80 -16.07
N TYR A 90 12.25 3.36 -14.84
CA TYR A 90 12.22 4.21 -13.65
C TYR A 90 13.63 4.70 -13.32
N GLU A 91 13.89 5.98 -13.55
CA GLU A 91 15.20 6.59 -13.31
C GLU A 91 15.20 7.36 -11.99
N LEU A 92 16.14 6.99 -11.12
CA LEU A 92 16.47 7.68 -9.89
C LEU A 92 17.69 8.56 -10.13
N ILE A 93 17.52 9.85 -9.89
CA ILE A 93 18.58 10.83 -9.97
C ILE A 93 18.84 11.30 -8.54
N GLU A 94 19.99 10.89 -8.03
CA GLU A 94 20.50 11.28 -6.72
C GLU A 94 21.81 12.04 -6.91
N PRO A 95 22.24 12.85 -5.93
CA PRO A 95 23.57 13.44 -5.98
C PRO A 95 24.64 12.34 -6.12
N GLU A 96 25.53 12.49 -7.09
CA GLU A 96 26.68 11.60 -7.23
C GLU A 96 27.81 12.05 -6.31
N LEU A 97 28.47 11.09 -5.68
CA LEU A 97 29.68 11.32 -4.90
C LEU A 97 30.90 10.90 -5.70
N SER A 98 31.90 11.77 -5.75
CA SER A 98 33.25 11.41 -6.18
C SER A 98 33.89 10.45 -5.17
N GLU A 99 34.96 9.75 -5.57
CA GLU A 99 35.67 8.78 -4.72
C GLU A 99 36.08 9.36 -3.36
N GLN A 100 36.44 10.64 -3.34
CA GLN A 100 36.89 11.33 -2.13
C GLN A 100 35.74 11.78 -1.24
N GLU A 101 34.63 12.18 -1.85
CA GLU A 101 33.40 12.49 -1.12
C GLU A 101 32.82 11.23 -0.48
N GLU A 102 32.93 10.09 -1.14
CA GLU A 102 32.56 8.78 -0.57
C GLU A 102 33.47 8.41 0.61
N ASP A 103 34.77 8.68 0.54
CA ASP A 103 35.68 8.47 1.68
C ASP A 103 35.39 9.40 2.86
N LEU A 104 35.05 10.67 2.59
CA LEU A 104 34.61 11.59 3.64
C LEU A 104 33.30 11.14 4.29
N LYS A 105 32.34 10.69 3.48
CA LYS A 105 31.09 10.10 3.96
C LYS A 105 31.37 8.87 4.83
N LYS A 106 32.27 7.96 4.43
CA LYS A 106 32.65 6.79 5.24
C LYS A 106 33.25 7.22 6.58
N GLU A 107 34.14 8.21 6.60
CA GLU A 107 34.77 8.68 7.84
C GLU A 107 33.75 9.35 8.76
N LEU A 108 32.88 10.22 8.24
CA LEU A 108 31.77 10.80 9.00
C LEU A 108 30.83 9.73 9.56
N THR A 109 30.49 8.73 8.74
CA THR A 109 29.66 7.58 9.15
C THR A 109 30.34 6.77 10.26
N ARG A 110 31.66 6.59 10.20
CA ARG A 110 32.45 5.90 11.23
C ARG A 110 32.48 6.70 12.53
N LEU A 111 32.81 7.99 12.46
CA LEU A 111 32.82 8.88 13.62
C LEU A 111 31.45 8.92 14.29
N PHE A 112 30.38 9.01 13.49
CA PHE A 112 29.02 8.96 13.98
C PHE A 112 28.74 7.65 14.74
N LYS A 113 29.10 6.49 14.19
CA LYS A 113 28.94 5.19 14.85
C LYS A 113 29.78 5.03 16.12
N MET A 114 30.92 5.71 16.24
CA MET A 114 31.81 5.63 17.40
C MET A 114 31.40 6.58 18.53
N LEU A 115 30.91 7.77 18.20
CA LEU A 115 30.62 8.85 19.14
C LEU A 115 29.16 8.85 19.62
N SER A 116 28.28 8.19 18.88
CA SER A 116 26.85 8.16 19.19
C SER A 116 26.50 6.92 20.03
N ASP A 117 26.25 7.10 21.33
CA ASP A 117 25.71 6.08 22.25
C ASP A 117 24.19 5.84 22.04
N ILE A 118 23.71 5.75 20.80
CA ILE A 118 22.27 5.99 20.54
C ILE A 118 21.53 4.78 20.00
N ASP A 119 20.57 4.34 20.82
CA ASP A 119 19.36 3.64 20.41
C ASP A 119 18.44 4.64 19.68
N VAL A 120 18.64 4.84 18.37
CA VAL A 120 17.80 5.74 17.51
C VAL A 120 16.36 5.20 17.36
N THR A 121 16.08 4.08 17.99
CA THR A 121 14.83 3.33 18.02
C THR A 121 13.76 3.97 18.92
N GLU A 122 14.13 4.74 19.96
CA GLU A 122 13.17 5.25 20.97
C GLU A 122 12.45 6.57 20.60
N VAL A 123 12.97 7.35 19.66
CA VAL A 123 12.33 8.61 19.24
C VAL A 123 11.21 8.33 18.25
N LYS A 124 9.96 8.72 18.54
CA LYS A 124 8.80 8.38 17.69
C LYS A 124 8.60 9.28 16.46
N GLU A 125 9.13 10.50 16.46
CA GLU A 125 8.94 11.46 15.36
C GLU A 125 10.16 11.52 14.44
N GLU A 126 9.95 11.29 13.14
CA GLU A 126 11.00 11.36 12.11
C GLU A 126 11.67 12.74 12.05
N GLU A 127 10.92 13.82 12.21
CA GLU A 127 11.46 15.19 12.22
C GLU A 127 12.44 15.40 13.38
N LYS A 128 12.12 14.87 14.57
CA LYS A 128 13.02 14.94 15.73
C LYS A 128 14.28 14.11 15.51
N LYS A 129 14.17 12.93 14.87
CA LYS A 129 15.34 12.11 14.50
C LYS A 129 16.23 12.82 13.49
N ALA A 130 15.63 13.41 12.46
CA ALA A 130 16.33 14.15 11.42
C ALA A 130 17.11 15.33 12.00
N LYS A 131 16.45 16.14 12.83
CA LYS A 131 17.10 17.27 13.50
C LYS A 131 18.22 16.84 14.43
N TYR A 132 18.01 15.77 15.20
CA TYR A 132 19.05 15.24 16.08
C TYR A 132 20.28 14.73 15.30
N LEU A 133 20.05 13.99 14.21
CA LEU A 133 21.11 13.50 13.33
C LEU A 133 21.89 14.67 12.73
N GLU A 134 21.19 15.71 12.27
CA GLU A 134 21.78 16.95 11.76
C GLU A 134 22.70 17.59 12.82
N GLU A 135 22.16 17.88 14.00
CA GLU A 135 22.90 18.50 15.10
C GLU A 135 24.14 17.69 15.51
N THR A 136 24.04 16.36 15.49
CA THR A 136 25.15 15.47 15.85
C THR A 136 26.24 15.46 14.79
N LEU A 137 25.86 15.41 13.51
CA LEU A 137 26.81 15.51 12.41
C LEU A 137 27.52 16.86 12.42
N GLU A 138 26.80 17.95 12.71
CA GLU A 138 27.40 19.27 12.84
C GLU A 138 28.42 19.34 13.98
N ARG A 139 28.11 18.76 15.15
CA ARG A 139 29.09 18.67 16.25
C ARG A 139 30.32 17.86 15.87
N ILE A 140 30.14 16.71 15.19
CA ILE A 140 31.26 15.88 14.74
C ILE A 140 32.17 16.66 13.77
N ILE A 141 31.58 17.45 12.87
CA ILE A 141 32.31 18.30 11.93
C ILE A 141 33.11 19.37 12.68
N GLU A 142 32.48 20.05 13.65
CA GLU A 142 33.12 21.09 14.46
C GLU A 142 34.24 20.53 15.34
N ASP A 143 34.00 19.42 16.05
CA ASP A 143 34.95 18.81 17.00
C ASP A 143 36.18 18.23 16.29
N ASN A 144 36.03 17.77 15.05
CA ASN A 144 37.12 17.17 14.26
C ASN A 144 37.75 18.14 13.25
N ASP A 145 37.39 19.44 13.29
CA ASP A 145 37.89 20.47 12.37
C ASP A 145 37.78 20.04 10.88
N ILE A 146 36.67 19.38 10.53
CA ILE A 146 36.44 18.88 9.15
C ILE A 146 36.11 20.08 8.26
N VAL A 147 36.93 20.29 7.23
CA VAL A 147 36.72 21.35 6.24
C VAL A 147 36.25 20.74 4.93
N PHE A 148 35.12 21.23 4.43
CA PHE A 148 34.66 20.99 3.08
C PHE A 148 35.42 21.96 2.16
N ASP A 149 36.43 21.51 1.43
CA ASP A 149 37.23 22.34 0.50
C ASP A 149 37.03 21.84 -0.95
N VAL A 150 36.61 22.75 -1.83
CA VAL A 150 36.28 22.46 -3.24
C VAL A 150 37.53 22.46 -4.13
N SER A 151 38.60 23.14 -3.69
CA SER A 151 39.84 23.38 -4.45
C SER A 151 40.95 22.38 -4.12
N LYS A 152 40.92 21.81 -2.92
CA LYS A 152 41.79 20.72 -2.48
C LYS A 152 40.94 19.57 -2.02
N ARG A 153 40.91 18.54 -2.87
CA ARG A 153 40.66 17.15 -2.49
C ARG A 153 41.25 16.86 -1.09
N ILE A 154 40.41 16.95 -0.05
CA ILE A 154 40.57 16.65 1.39
C ILE A 154 42.01 16.68 1.93
N VAL A 155 42.33 17.68 2.75
CA VAL A 155 43.56 17.69 3.58
C VAL A 155 43.17 17.84 5.04
N LYS A 156 43.44 16.80 5.86
CA LYS A 156 43.56 16.96 7.33
C LYS A 156 44.55 18.10 7.58
N LYS A 157 44.19 19.10 8.38
CA LYS A 157 45.20 20.02 8.92
C LYS A 157 46.30 19.20 9.61
N PRO A 158 47.59 19.53 9.42
CA PRO A 158 48.69 18.74 9.95
C PRO A 158 48.58 18.65 11.47
N GLU A 159 48.79 17.44 11.97
CA GLU A 159 48.71 17.07 13.38
C GLU A 159 49.56 17.99 14.26
N ALA A 160 48.98 18.45 15.36
CA ALA A 160 49.77 18.79 16.53
C ALA A 160 50.33 17.47 17.08
N LYS A 161 51.65 17.31 16.99
CA LYS A 161 52.42 16.13 17.39
C LYS A 161 51.91 15.50 18.71
N PHE A 162 51.46 14.25 18.62
CA PHE A 162 51.66 13.28 19.69
C PHE A 162 52.42 12.09 19.11
N SER A 163 53.75 12.15 19.19
CA SER A 163 54.60 11.03 18.83
C SER A 163 54.49 9.97 19.93
N LEU A 164 53.84 8.85 19.62
CA LEU A 164 54.09 7.59 20.31
C LEU A 164 54.64 6.65 19.25
N PHE A 165 55.76 6.03 19.57
CA PHE A 165 56.63 5.19 18.74
C PHE A 165 57.75 5.91 17.98
N ASP A 166 58.86 6.10 18.70
CA ASP A 166 60.17 5.69 18.18
C ASP A 166 60.97 4.91 19.25
N LYS A 167 61.72 3.91 18.78
CA LYS A 167 62.22 2.71 19.49
C LYS A 167 63.43 2.92 20.42
N LYS A 168 63.52 2.07 21.46
CA LYS A 168 64.71 1.31 21.98
C LYS A 168 64.40 0.81 23.41
N GLU A 169 64.81 -0.35 23.94
CA GLU A 169 65.44 -1.60 23.51
C GLU A 169 65.38 -2.56 24.74
N LYS A 170 65.21 -3.87 24.52
CA LYS A 170 65.79 -5.04 25.24
C LYS A 170 65.76 -5.11 26.79
N ASN A 171 65.10 -6.13 27.36
CA ASN A 171 65.63 -7.48 27.68
C ASN A 171 64.96 -8.13 28.92
N LYS A 172 64.68 -9.45 28.79
CA LYS A 172 64.61 -10.52 29.84
C LYS A 172 63.48 -10.39 30.89
N GLU A 173 62.83 -11.43 31.41
CA GLU A 173 63.02 -12.89 31.45
C GLU A 173 61.68 -13.54 31.88
N GLU A 174 61.61 -14.86 31.78
CA GLU A 174 60.47 -15.78 31.96
C GLU A 174 59.76 -15.71 33.33
N LYS A 175 58.44 -16.03 33.36
CA LYS A 175 57.85 -17.15 34.15
C LYS A 175 56.33 -17.31 33.98
N THR A 176 55.98 -18.52 33.51
CA THR A 176 54.88 -19.43 33.88
C THR A 176 53.60 -18.93 34.58
N THR A 177 52.48 -19.24 33.91
CA THR A 177 51.21 -19.86 34.37
C THR A 177 50.77 -19.82 35.84
N GLU A 178 49.45 -19.58 35.97
CA GLU A 178 48.50 -19.90 37.06
C GLU A 178 47.84 -18.71 37.78
N ASP A 179 46.53 -18.88 38.00
CA ASP A 179 45.64 -18.08 38.84
C ASP A 179 45.01 -16.80 38.30
N LYS A 180 44.35 -16.93 37.14
CA LYS A 180 43.15 -16.12 36.80
C LYS A 180 41.88 -16.84 37.26
N LYS A 181 41.51 -16.65 38.53
CA LYS A 181 40.14 -16.68 39.05
C LYS A 181 40.18 -16.20 40.49
N THR A 182 39.11 -15.55 40.95
CA THR A 182 38.93 -15.03 42.31
C THR A 182 39.83 -13.88 42.74
N LEU A 183 39.62 -12.67 42.20
CA LEU A 183 39.73 -11.44 43.03
C LEU A 183 39.09 -10.19 42.39
N PHE A 184 37.88 -10.29 41.81
CA PHE A 184 37.10 -9.10 41.43
C PHE A 184 35.61 -9.30 41.74
N LYS A 185 35.31 -9.57 43.01
CA LYS A 185 33.97 -9.45 43.61
C LYS A 185 34.16 -8.85 45.00
N LYS A 186 34.13 -7.52 45.07
CA LYS A 186 33.96 -6.62 46.24
C LYS A 186 34.83 -5.39 46.06
N LYS A 187 34.27 -4.34 45.45
CA LYS A 187 34.49 -2.91 45.73
C LYS A 187 33.87 -2.08 44.60
N THR A 188 32.55 -1.93 44.65
CA THR A 188 31.82 -0.86 43.95
C THR A 188 30.58 -0.50 44.76
N GLU A 189 30.78 -0.18 46.03
CA GLU A 189 29.91 0.72 46.77
C GLU A 189 30.81 1.67 47.56
N GLN A 190 30.48 2.95 47.49
CA GLN A 190 31.12 4.06 48.18
C GLN A 190 32.53 4.45 47.69
N ASN A 191 32.56 5.28 46.64
CA ASN A 191 33.40 6.47 46.70
C ASN A 191 32.68 7.65 46.03
N LYS A 192 31.97 8.43 46.86
CA LYS A 192 31.56 9.80 46.55
C LYS A 192 32.85 10.64 46.49
N GLY A 193 33.46 10.72 45.32
CA GLY A 193 34.65 11.52 45.05
C GLY A 193 34.34 12.55 43.95
N LYS A 194 34.45 13.83 44.30
CA LYS A 194 34.30 15.01 43.46
C LYS A 194 34.90 14.80 42.04
N PRO A 195 34.24 15.26 40.95
CA PRO A 195 34.86 15.21 39.64
C PRO A 195 36.15 16.03 39.67
N SER A 196 37.23 15.36 39.27
CA SER A 196 38.54 15.94 39.06
C SER A 196 38.43 17.24 38.26
N LYS A 197 39.00 18.30 38.81
CA LYS A 197 39.13 19.62 38.19
C LYS A 197 40.09 19.54 37.00
N THR A 198 39.65 18.99 35.86
CA THR A 198 40.41 19.10 34.59
C THR A 198 39.52 19.18 33.33
N VAL A 199 38.21 19.41 33.47
CA VAL A 199 37.31 19.61 32.30
C VAL A 199 36.72 21.04 32.27
N LYS A 200 37.30 21.98 33.02
CA LYS A 200 36.80 23.37 33.11
C LYS A 200 37.71 24.45 32.52
N GLN A 201 38.64 24.08 31.64
CA GLN A 201 39.59 25.05 31.07
C GLN A 201 39.92 24.86 29.58
N LEU A 202 38.98 24.36 28.77
CA LEU A 202 39.13 24.32 27.31
C LEU A 202 38.05 25.07 26.52
N PHE A 203 37.26 25.93 27.17
CA PHE A 203 36.29 26.80 26.47
C PHE A 203 36.76 28.25 26.44
N SER A 204 37.73 28.50 25.56
CA SER A 204 38.06 29.85 25.09
C SER A 204 38.74 29.75 23.72
N PHE A 205 38.02 29.22 22.75
CA PHE A 205 38.26 29.55 21.35
C PHE A 205 36.93 29.97 20.74
N LYS A 206 36.67 31.28 20.72
CA LYS A 206 35.83 31.86 19.67
C LYS A 206 36.57 31.58 18.36
N LYS A 207 36.25 30.47 17.68
CA LYS A 207 36.48 30.36 16.25
C LYS A 207 35.27 31.00 15.60
N ASP A 208 35.50 32.10 14.87
CA ASP A 208 34.47 32.71 14.05
C ASP A 208 33.83 31.63 13.18
N LYS A 209 32.49 31.53 13.23
CA LYS A 209 31.70 30.62 12.39
C LYS A 209 31.97 31.05 10.95
N LYS A 210 32.93 30.41 10.29
CA LYS A 210 33.27 30.73 8.89
C LYS A 210 32.06 30.31 8.07
N GLU A 211 31.34 31.28 7.49
CA GLU A 211 30.23 30.98 6.60
C GLU A 211 30.76 30.13 5.43
N LEU A 212 30.17 28.96 5.23
CA LEU A 212 30.51 28.10 4.10
C LEU A 212 30.17 28.85 2.81
N SER A 213 31.05 28.76 1.81
CA SER A 213 30.71 29.20 0.47
C SER A 213 29.57 28.34 -0.10
N LYS A 214 28.93 28.84 -1.16
CA LYS A 214 27.81 28.13 -1.81
C LYS A 214 28.19 26.72 -2.26
N GLU A 215 29.40 26.55 -2.77
CA GLU A 215 29.92 25.27 -3.26
C GLU A 215 30.25 24.30 -2.11
N GLU A 216 30.81 24.80 -1.01
CA GLU A 216 31.08 24.00 0.20
C GLU A 216 29.77 23.56 0.87
N GLN A 217 28.74 24.41 0.85
CA GLN A 217 27.41 24.08 1.34
C GLN A 217 26.73 23.02 0.47
N GLU A 218 26.88 23.08 -0.86
CA GLU A 218 26.39 22.04 -1.78
C GLU A 218 27.07 20.70 -1.49
N LEU A 219 28.40 20.69 -1.31
CA LEU A 219 29.16 19.50 -0.95
C LEU A 219 28.68 18.86 0.37
N LYS A 220 28.50 19.69 1.40
CA LYS A 220 27.93 19.25 2.70
C LYS A 220 26.56 18.61 2.48
N ASP A 221 25.68 19.26 1.71
CA ASP A 221 24.32 18.78 1.49
C ASP A 221 24.27 17.47 0.69
N LYS A 222 25.19 17.25 -0.28
CA LYS A 222 25.34 15.96 -0.98
C LYS A 222 25.73 14.84 -0.03
N ILE A 223 26.73 15.06 0.83
CA ILE A 223 27.16 14.04 1.80
C ILE A 223 26.05 13.74 2.80
N PHE A 224 25.39 14.79 3.32
CA PHE A 224 24.28 14.66 4.26
C PHE A 224 23.14 13.87 3.62
N TYR A 225 22.83 14.09 2.34
CA TYR A 225 21.84 13.30 1.62
C TYR A 225 22.07 11.80 1.75
N HIS A 226 23.30 11.31 1.49
CA HIS A 226 23.58 9.88 1.59
C HIS A 226 23.58 9.36 3.03
N ILE A 227 24.07 10.15 3.99
CA ILE A 227 24.06 9.77 5.42
C ILE A 227 22.61 9.65 5.92
N PHE A 228 21.76 10.65 5.68
CA PHE A 228 20.35 10.63 6.09
C PHE A 228 19.60 9.46 5.44
N ARG A 229 19.85 9.21 4.16
CA ARG A 229 19.28 8.07 3.42
C ARG A 229 19.69 6.72 4.02
N GLU A 230 20.90 6.60 4.55
CA GLU A 230 21.44 5.35 5.13
C GLU A 230 21.13 5.16 6.62
N PHE A 231 20.91 6.22 7.39
CA PHE A 231 20.60 6.10 8.81
C PHE A 231 19.11 6.18 9.12
N LEU A 232 18.37 7.05 8.43
CA LEU A 232 16.93 7.26 8.65
C LEU A 232 16.09 6.61 7.57
N GLY A 233 16.59 6.58 6.33
CA GLY A 233 15.87 6.04 5.18
C GLY A 233 16.10 4.55 4.91
N TYR A 234 15.64 4.07 3.75
CA TYR A 234 15.83 2.69 3.30
C TYR A 234 17.08 2.47 2.44
N GLY A 235 18.07 3.38 2.48
CA GLY A 235 19.29 3.27 1.66
C GLY A 235 18.99 3.48 0.17
N LYS A 236 19.54 2.64 -0.72
CA LYS A 236 19.42 2.80 -2.19
C LYS A 236 17.97 2.83 -2.70
N ILE A 237 17.03 2.23 -1.97
CA ILE A 237 15.61 2.19 -2.37
C ILE A 237 14.76 3.27 -1.68
N ASP A 238 15.36 4.21 -0.95
CA ASP A 238 14.63 5.19 -0.12
C ASP A 238 13.60 6.01 -0.91
N ILE A 239 13.99 6.54 -2.08
CA ILE A 239 13.07 7.27 -2.96
C ILE A 239 11.94 6.36 -3.45
N ILE A 240 12.25 5.11 -3.85
CA ILE A 240 11.26 4.13 -4.32
C ILE A 240 10.25 3.81 -3.20
N MET A 241 10.74 3.67 -1.96
CA MET A 241 9.90 3.47 -0.78
C MET A 241 9.00 4.69 -0.49
N LYS A 242 9.47 5.91 -0.76
CA LYS A 242 8.68 7.15 -0.56
C LYS A 242 7.76 7.50 -1.73
N ASP A 243 7.93 6.91 -2.91
CA ASP A 243 7.08 7.18 -4.07
C ASP A 243 5.70 6.47 -3.93
N GLU A 244 4.64 7.25 -3.71
CA GLU A 244 3.25 6.76 -3.64
C GLU A 244 2.78 6.03 -4.92
N GLY A 245 3.47 6.21 -6.06
CA GLY A 245 3.17 5.53 -7.33
C GLY A 245 3.55 4.04 -7.36
N ILE A 246 4.39 3.61 -6.42
CA ILE A 246 4.95 2.25 -6.36
C ILE A 246 4.13 1.37 -5.42
N GLU A 247 3.90 0.12 -5.84
CA GLU A 247 3.20 -0.90 -5.05
C GLU A 247 4.16 -1.99 -4.59
N ASP A 248 4.99 -2.50 -5.48
CA ASP A 248 5.95 -3.58 -5.19
C ASP A 248 7.37 -3.18 -5.61
N ILE A 249 8.36 -3.72 -4.90
CA ILE A 249 9.79 -3.57 -5.17
C ILE A 249 10.41 -4.97 -5.12
N SER A 250 11.15 -5.38 -6.16
CA SER A 250 11.85 -6.68 -6.21
C SER A 250 13.31 -6.50 -6.57
N CYS A 251 14.18 -7.17 -5.84
CA CYS A 251 15.59 -7.32 -6.17
C CYS A 251 15.92 -8.80 -6.22
N ASP A 252 16.27 -9.26 -7.41
CA ASP A 252 16.45 -10.69 -7.70
C ASP A 252 17.94 -11.11 -7.64
N GLY A 253 18.85 -10.17 -7.38
CA GLY A 253 20.28 -10.44 -7.19
C GLY A 253 21.17 -9.21 -7.37
N HIS A 254 22.46 -9.40 -7.16
CA HIS A 254 23.48 -8.39 -7.50
C HIS A 254 23.70 -8.37 -9.03
N HIS A 255 24.13 -7.23 -9.57
CA HIS A 255 24.17 -6.95 -11.03
C HIS A 255 22.83 -7.07 -11.77
N VAL A 256 21.72 -7.29 -11.06
CA VAL A 256 20.37 -7.24 -11.61
C VAL A 256 19.74 -5.91 -11.17
N PRO A 257 19.12 -5.15 -12.08
CA PRO A 257 18.32 -3.99 -11.71
C PRO A 257 17.24 -4.35 -10.71
N VAL A 258 16.96 -3.44 -9.77
CA VAL A 258 15.76 -3.51 -8.96
C VAL A 258 14.56 -3.28 -9.88
N PHE A 259 13.58 -4.17 -9.83
CA PHE A 259 12.30 -4.02 -10.51
C PHE A 259 11.25 -3.44 -9.56
N ILE A 260 10.29 -2.73 -10.11
CA ILE A 260 9.17 -2.17 -9.36
C ILE A 260 7.87 -2.44 -10.09
N TYR A 261 6.76 -2.47 -9.33
CA TYR A 261 5.41 -2.42 -9.91
C TYR A 261 4.82 -1.03 -9.69
N HIS A 262 4.66 -0.27 -10.77
CA HIS A 262 4.07 1.07 -10.77
C HIS A 262 2.58 1.00 -11.10
N LYS A 263 1.73 1.72 -10.35
CA LYS A 263 0.26 1.73 -10.50
C LYS A 263 -0.27 1.99 -11.92
N LYS A 264 0.54 2.69 -12.73
CA LYS A 264 0.18 3.14 -14.09
C LYS A 264 1.00 2.48 -15.21
N TYR A 265 2.21 2.02 -14.92
CA TYR A 265 3.17 1.56 -15.93
C TYR A 265 3.53 0.07 -15.75
N ASP A 266 2.84 -0.63 -14.84
CA ASP A 266 3.07 -2.03 -14.50
C ASP A 266 4.52 -2.30 -14.05
N ALA A 267 5.08 -3.46 -14.38
CA ALA A 267 6.41 -3.87 -13.99
C ALA A 267 7.47 -3.14 -14.85
N ILE A 268 8.33 -2.34 -14.22
CA ILE A 268 9.37 -1.57 -14.91
C ILE A 268 10.72 -1.72 -14.19
N PRO A 269 11.84 -1.81 -14.94
CA PRO A 269 13.18 -1.81 -14.35
C PRO A 269 13.56 -0.42 -13.84
N THR A 270 14.44 -0.39 -12.85
CA THR A 270 15.06 0.84 -12.34
C THR A 270 16.53 0.93 -12.78
N ASN A 271 17.15 2.10 -12.61
CA ASN A 271 18.61 2.25 -12.71
C ASN A 271 19.37 1.88 -11.41
N VAL A 272 18.67 1.36 -10.39
CA VAL A 272 19.28 0.95 -9.12
C VAL A 272 19.66 -0.51 -9.17
N TRP A 273 20.91 -0.81 -8.80
CA TRP A 273 21.44 -2.17 -8.70
C TRP A 273 22.53 -2.26 -7.63
N PHE A 274 22.88 -3.49 -7.25
CA PHE A 274 23.91 -3.79 -6.27
C PHE A 274 25.18 -4.30 -6.95
N LYS A 275 26.32 -3.73 -6.56
CA LYS A 275 27.62 -3.91 -7.21
C LYS A 275 28.18 -5.31 -7.07
N ASN A 276 27.92 -5.96 -5.95
CA ASN A 276 28.45 -7.28 -5.62
C ASN A 276 27.57 -7.96 -4.56
N ASP A 277 27.89 -9.22 -4.28
CA ASP A 277 27.25 -10.02 -3.23
C ASP A 277 27.38 -9.34 -1.85
N GLU A 278 28.54 -8.78 -1.50
CA GLU A 278 28.74 -8.19 -0.17
C GLU A 278 27.80 -7.00 0.09
N GLU A 279 27.62 -6.13 -0.89
CA GLU A 279 26.74 -4.96 -0.78
C GLU A 279 25.28 -5.38 -0.60
N LEU A 280 24.80 -6.33 -1.42
CA LEU A 280 23.42 -6.82 -1.32
C LEU A 280 23.18 -7.62 -0.03
N ASN A 281 24.13 -8.43 0.42
CA ASN A 281 24.05 -9.15 1.69
C ASN A 281 23.94 -8.18 2.87
N SER A 282 24.77 -7.14 2.90
CA SER A 282 24.72 -6.10 3.93
C SER A 282 23.36 -5.37 3.93
N PHE A 283 22.83 -5.11 2.73
CA PHE A 283 21.54 -4.47 2.56
C PHE A 283 20.38 -5.33 3.07
N VAL A 284 20.36 -6.62 2.73
CA VAL A 284 19.36 -7.59 3.20
C VAL A 284 19.40 -7.75 4.73
N VAL A 285 20.59 -7.85 5.31
CA VAL A 285 20.77 -7.91 6.77
C VAL A 285 20.19 -6.65 7.43
N ARG A 286 20.46 -5.47 6.86
CA ARG A 286 19.91 -4.21 7.34
C ARG A 286 18.38 -4.16 7.25
N LEU A 287 17.79 -4.62 6.14
CA LEU A 287 16.33 -4.70 6.01
C LEU A 287 15.70 -5.63 7.06
N ALA A 288 16.31 -6.81 7.30
CA ALA A 288 15.86 -7.73 8.34
C ALA A 288 15.90 -7.08 9.74
N GLN A 289 16.98 -6.34 10.05
CA GLN A 289 17.12 -5.61 11.31
C GLN A 289 16.08 -4.49 11.47
N ILE A 290 15.76 -3.76 10.39
CA ILE A 290 14.69 -2.74 10.38
C ILE A 290 13.33 -3.38 10.71
N CYS A 291 13.09 -4.62 10.30
CA CYS A 291 11.91 -5.39 10.69
C CYS A 291 11.94 -5.95 12.12
N GLY A 292 13.02 -5.73 12.88
CA GLY A 292 13.22 -6.34 14.20
C GLY A 292 13.50 -7.85 14.16
N LYS A 293 13.88 -8.38 12.99
CA LYS A 293 14.23 -9.80 12.79
C LYS A 293 15.73 -9.95 12.54
N GLN A 294 16.22 -11.17 12.70
CA GLN A 294 17.61 -11.53 12.38
C GLN A 294 17.61 -12.49 11.21
N ILE A 295 18.51 -12.26 10.26
CA ILE A 295 18.77 -13.18 9.14
C ILE A 295 20.16 -13.77 9.31
N SER A 296 20.30 -15.07 9.04
CA SER A 296 21.57 -15.78 9.17
C SER A 296 21.65 -16.92 8.17
N VAL A 297 22.81 -17.56 8.06
CA VAL A 297 22.96 -18.76 7.20
C VAL A 297 22.06 -19.91 7.68
N PHE A 298 21.78 -19.99 8.99
CA PHE A 298 20.91 -21.03 9.55
C PHE A 298 19.41 -20.74 9.32
N SER A 299 19.02 -19.47 9.31
CA SER A 299 17.67 -19.01 8.99
C SER A 299 17.74 -17.99 7.85
N PRO A 300 17.93 -18.46 6.60
CA PRO A 300 18.26 -17.60 5.46
C PRO A 300 17.03 -16.91 4.87
N ILE A 301 15.82 -17.21 5.34
CA ILE A 301 14.57 -16.60 4.87
C ILE A 301 14.00 -15.78 6.02
N VAL A 302 13.61 -14.55 5.71
CA VAL A 302 12.91 -13.66 6.64
C VAL A 302 11.69 -13.07 5.95
N ASP A 303 10.51 -13.41 6.47
CA ASP A 303 9.28 -12.64 6.27
C ASP A 303 9.14 -11.66 7.41
N GLY A 304 8.89 -10.38 7.13
CA GLY A 304 8.86 -9.35 8.15
C GLY A 304 8.00 -8.16 7.75
N LYS A 305 7.95 -7.18 8.66
CA LYS A 305 7.19 -5.96 8.47
C LYS A 305 8.07 -4.76 8.70
N LEU A 306 8.09 -3.85 7.74
CA LEU A 306 8.83 -2.59 7.83
C LEU A 306 8.06 -1.57 8.70
N PRO A 307 8.73 -0.54 9.24
CA PRO A 307 8.12 0.48 10.09
C PRO A 307 6.92 1.20 9.47
N ASP A 308 6.92 1.39 8.15
CA ASP A 308 5.84 2.02 7.38
C ASP A 308 4.60 1.13 7.21
N GLY A 309 4.69 -0.14 7.62
CA GLY A 309 3.63 -1.12 7.46
C GLY A 309 3.87 -2.13 6.33
N SER A 310 4.83 -1.86 5.45
CA SER A 310 5.11 -2.67 4.25
C SER A 310 5.61 -4.07 4.59
N ARG A 311 5.24 -5.06 3.77
CA ARG A 311 5.70 -6.44 3.94
C ARG A 311 7.06 -6.62 3.28
N LEU A 312 8.01 -7.17 4.02
CA LEU A 312 9.31 -7.59 3.49
C LEU A 312 9.33 -9.12 3.42
N GLN A 313 9.76 -9.65 2.28
CA GLN A 313 10.34 -10.98 2.17
C GLN A 313 11.79 -10.80 1.74
N THR A 314 12.71 -11.51 2.38
CA THR A 314 14.12 -11.47 1.96
C THR A 314 14.80 -12.81 2.18
N THR A 315 15.79 -13.09 1.32
CA THR A 315 16.62 -14.29 1.40
C THR A 315 18.10 -13.94 1.39
N LEU A 316 18.88 -14.65 2.21
CA LEU A 316 20.34 -14.50 2.28
C LEU A 316 21.04 -15.50 1.35
N SER A 317 22.08 -15.01 0.69
CA SER A 317 22.87 -15.65 -0.38
C SER A 317 23.41 -17.05 -0.04
N ARG A 318 23.59 -17.89 -1.08
CA ARG A 318 24.27 -19.20 -1.13
C ARG A 318 23.62 -20.37 -0.38
N THR A 319 22.50 -20.16 0.30
CA THR A 319 21.77 -21.25 0.95
C THR A 319 20.46 -21.61 0.23
N VAL A 320 19.79 -20.64 -0.39
CA VAL A 320 18.46 -20.82 -1.01
C VAL A 320 18.42 -20.38 -2.49
N THR A 321 19.14 -19.32 -2.84
CA THR A 321 19.17 -18.70 -4.17
C THR A 321 20.61 -18.42 -4.63
N LYS A 322 20.81 -18.11 -5.92
CA LYS A 322 22.13 -17.80 -6.50
C LYS A 322 22.81 -16.59 -5.85
N GLY A 323 22.02 -15.64 -5.36
CA GLY A 323 22.44 -14.47 -4.58
C GLY A 323 21.32 -14.07 -3.61
N SER A 324 21.59 -13.15 -2.69
CA SER A 324 20.54 -12.61 -1.81
C SER A 324 19.43 -11.94 -2.62
N THR A 325 18.20 -11.98 -2.11
CA THR A 325 17.04 -11.33 -2.75
C THR A 325 16.18 -10.61 -1.73
N PHE A 326 15.38 -9.64 -2.18
CA PHE A 326 14.30 -9.09 -1.38
C PHE A 326 13.11 -8.68 -2.24
N THR A 327 11.92 -8.80 -1.66
CA THR A 327 10.68 -8.29 -2.23
C THR A 327 9.94 -7.50 -1.15
N ILE A 328 9.55 -6.28 -1.47
CA ILE A 328 8.76 -5.42 -0.60
C ILE A 328 7.41 -5.17 -1.26
N ARG A 329 6.33 -5.45 -0.53
CA ARG A 329 4.97 -5.05 -0.90
C ARG A 329 4.56 -3.88 -0.03
N LYS A 330 4.35 -2.73 -0.65
CA LYS A 330 4.12 -1.47 0.06
C LYS A 330 2.75 -1.44 0.72
N PHE A 331 2.71 -0.95 1.95
CA PHE A 331 1.45 -0.66 2.61
C PHE A 331 0.81 0.59 1.97
N ARG A 332 -0.44 0.47 1.54
CA ARG A 332 -1.18 1.61 0.98
C ARG A 332 -1.69 2.48 2.14
N GLU A 333 -1.04 3.62 2.36
CA GLU A 333 -1.47 4.59 3.39
C GLU A 333 -2.87 5.14 3.12
N LYS A 334 -3.19 5.43 1.85
CA LYS A 334 -4.50 5.93 1.40
C LYS A 334 -5.30 4.80 0.75
N PRO A 335 -6.24 4.16 1.46
CA PRO A 335 -7.08 3.10 0.89
C PRO A 335 -8.09 3.68 -0.10
N LEU A 336 -8.57 2.84 -1.03
CA LEU A 336 -9.68 3.22 -1.91
C LEU A 336 -10.99 3.33 -1.12
N THR A 337 -11.90 4.17 -1.62
CA THR A 337 -13.22 4.40 -1.03
C THR A 337 -14.34 3.76 -1.86
N PRO A 338 -15.58 3.64 -1.34
CA PRO A 338 -16.73 3.25 -2.15
C PRO A 338 -16.93 4.16 -3.36
N VAL A 339 -16.62 5.45 -3.22
CA VAL A 339 -16.69 6.44 -4.30
C VAL A 339 -15.68 6.11 -5.40
N ASP A 340 -14.46 5.67 -5.04
CA ASP A 340 -13.48 5.19 -6.02
C ASP A 340 -13.94 3.93 -6.73
N LEU A 341 -14.56 2.98 -6.01
CA LEU A 341 -15.10 1.77 -6.63
C LEU A 341 -16.19 2.09 -7.67
N ILE A 342 -17.05 3.09 -7.39
CA ILE A 342 -18.03 3.58 -8.36
C ILE A 342 -17.34 4.28 -9.54
N ALA A 343 -16.36 5.16 -9.26
CA ALA A 343 -15.61 5.88 -10.30
C ALA A 343 -14.86 4.94 -11.26
N TYR A 344 -14.34 3.83 -10.74
CA TYR A 344 -13.66 2.80 -11.53
C TYR A 344 -14.62 1.79 -12.17
N LYS A 345 -15.94 1.97 -11.97
CA LYS A 345 -17.00 1.05 -12.37
C LYS A 345 -16.78 -0.37 -11.83
N SER A 346 -16.11 -0.51 -10.69
CA SER A 346 -15.93 -1.80 -10.02
C SER A 346 -17.25 -2.30 -9.42
N ILE A 347 -18.12 -1.37 -9.01
CA ILE A 347 -19.49 -1.59 -8.55
C ILE A 347 -20.40 -0.52 -9.18
N SER A 348 -21.70 -0.80 -9.28
CA SER A 348 -22.69 0.23 -9.64
C SER A 348 -23.09 1.09 -8.42
N LEU A 349 -23.74 2.22 -8.68
CA LEU A 349 -24.30 3.08 -7.63
C LEU A 349 -25.37 2.34 -6.80
N ASP A 350 -26.18 1.50 -7.45
CA ASP A 350 -27.19 0.66 -6.78
C ASP A 350 -26.54 -0.33 -5.81
N MET A 351 -25.46 -0.99 -6.24
CA MET A 351 -24.70 -1.92 -5.40
C MET A 351 -24.09 -1.19 -4.20
N ALA A 352 -23.53 0.00 -4.41
CA ALA A 352 -22.95 0.79 -3.32
C ALA A 352 -24.00 1.20 -2.27
N ALA A 353 -25.19 1.63 -2.69
CA ALA A 353 -26.29 1.93 -1.77
C ALA A 353 -26.80 0.68 -1.04
N TYR A 354 -26.88 -0.47 -1.75
CA TYR A 354 -27.19 -1.76 -1.14
C TYR A 354 -26.16 -2.17 -0.08
N PHE A 355 -24.87 -2.08 -0.37
CA PHE A 355 -23.83 -2.41 0.60
C PHE A 355 -23.84 -1.46 1.79
N TRP A 356 -24.10 -0.17 1.57
CA TRP A 356 -24.27 0.77 2.66
C TRP A 356 -25.39 0.30 3.60
N MET A 357 -26.56 -0.04 3.06
CA MET A 357 -27.67 -0.59 3.86
C MET A 357 -27.31 -1.88 4.60
N ALA A 358 -26.73 -2.84 3.89
CA ALA A 358 -26.41 -4.14 4.46
C ALA A 358 -25.36 -4.03 5.59
N ILE A 359 -24.30 -3.26 5.37
CA ILE A 359 -23.19 -3.10 6.32
C ILE A 359 -23.64 -2.30 7.55
N GLU A 360 -24.41 -1.23 7.37
CA GLU A 360 -24.94 -0.44 8.49
C GLU A 360 -25.82 -1.29 9.42
N ASN A 361 -26.59 -2.22 8.84
CA ASN A 361 -27.45 -3.15 9.58
C ASN A 361 -26.74 -4.45 10.02
N GLY A 362 -25.42 -4.52 9.85
CA GLY A 362 -24.60 -5.57 10.44
C GLY A 362 -24.56 -6.90 9.67
N ALA A 363 -24.85 -6.90 8.37
CA ALA A 363 -24.67 -8.07 7.51
C ALA A 363 -23.19 -8.51 7.49
N SER A 364 -22.94 -9.81 7.59
CA SER A 364 -21.63 -10.45 7.46
C SER A 364 -21.33 -10.77 6.00
N ILE A 365 -20.12 -10.44 5.53
CA ILE A 365 -19.77 -10.45 4.10
C ILE A 365 -18.46 -11.19 3.86
N LEU A 366 -18.47 -12.12 2.91
CA LEU A 366 -17.27 -12.81 2.43
C LEU A 366 -16.89 -12.30 1.05
N PHE A 367 -15.68 -11.78 0.92
CA PHE A 367 -15.12 -11.25 -0.32
C PHE A 367 -14.25 -12.31 -1.00
N CYS A 368 -14.73 -12.82 -2.12
CA CYS A 368 -14.14 -13.91 -2.89
C CYS A 368 -13.51 -13.41 -4.20
N GLY A 369 -12.59 -14.19 -4.76
CA GLY A 369 -11.88 -13.88 -6.00
C GLY A 369 -10.45 -14.44 -6.06
N GLY A 370 -9.85 -14.40 -7.25
CA GLY A 370 -8.46 -14.81 -7.48
C GLY A 370 -7.41 -13.89 -6.82
N THR A 371 -6.15 -14.27 -6.90
CA THR A 371 -5.02 -13.38 -6.52
C THR A 371 -5.07 -12.09 -7.32
N ALA A 372 -4.75 -10.95 -6.68
CA ALA A 372 -4.77 -9.61 -7.29
C ALA A 372 -6.12 -9.15 -7.88
N SER A 373 -7.23 -9.83 -7.58
CA SER A 373 -8.57 -9.41 -8.04
C SER A 373 -9.14 -8.19 -7.30
N GLY A 374 -8.51 -7.78 -6.18
CA GLY A 374 -8.93 -6.62 -5.40
C GLY A 374 -9.87 -6.92 -4.23
N LYS A 375 -9.91 -8.16 -3.70
CA LYS A 375 -10.74 -8.55 -2.55
C LYS A 375 -10.53 -7.67 -1.33
N THR A 376 -9.29 -7.57 -0.83
CA THR A 376 -8.97 -6.76 0.36
C THR A 376 -9.28 -5.29 0.12
N THR A 377 -9.07 -4.81 -1.12
CA THR A 377 -9.42 -3.44 -1.52
C THR A 377 -10.92 -3.18 -1.43
N ALA A 378 -11.75 -4.09 -1.97
CA ALA A 378 -13.21 -3.98 -1.89
C ALA A 378 -13.70 -4.06 -0.44
N LEU A 379 -13.17 -5.01 0.34
CA LEU A 379 -13.44 -5.16 1.77
C LEU A 379 -13.13 -3.85 2.51
N ASN A 380 -11.93 -3.29 2.35
CA ASN A 380 -11.50 -2.09 3.06
C ASN A 380 -12.33 -0.86 2.65
N ALA A 381 -12.61 -0.69 1.35
CA ALA A 381 -13.44 0.40 0.85
C ALA A 381 -14.87 0.34 1.41
N LEU A 382 -15.56 -0.80 1.29
CA LEU A 382 -16.95 -0.94 1.75
C LEU A 382 -17.06 -0.91 3.28
N SER A 383 -15.98 -1.22 4.01
CA SER A 383 -15.92 -1.09 5.47
C SER A 383 -16.06 0.36 5.96
N LEU A 384 -15.95 1.36 5.08
CA LEU A 384 -16.28 2.75 5.43
C LEU A 384 -17.78 2.93 5.75
N PHE A 385 -18.66 2.00 5.35
CA PHE A 385 -20.06 1.99 5.73
C PHE A 385 -20.33 1.45 7.14
N ILE A 386 -19.31 0.93 7.83
CA ILE A 386 -19.47 0.49 9.23
C ILE A 386 -19.75 1.72 10.10
N PRO A 387 -20.79 1.71 10.95
CA PRO A 387 -21.09 2.82 11.86
C PRO A 387 -19.89 3.23 12.72
N ALA A 388 -19.63 4.54 12.80
CA ALA A 388 -18.42 5.08 13.43
C ALA A 388 -18.28 4.75 14.93
N GLN A 389 -19.39 4.46 15.62
CA GLN A 389 -19.44 4.06 17.03
C GLN A 389 -19.08 2.58 17.26
N HIS A 390 -19.06 1.75 16.22
CA HIS A 390 -18.78 0.33 16.37
C HIS A 390 -17.34 0.07 16.78
N LYS A 391 -17.15 -0.91 17.67
CA LYS A 391 -15.84 -1.47 17.96
C LYS A 391 -15.46 -2.46 16.87
N ILE A 392 -14.34 -2.19 16.21
CA ILE A 392 -13.82 -3.01 15.12
C ILE A 392 -12.54 -3.69 15.57
N ILE A 393 -12.39 -4.97 15.27
CA ILE A 393 -11.12 -5.69 15.40
C ILE A 393 -10.76 -6.27 14.04
N THR A 394 -9.62 -5.86 13.48
CA THR A 394 -9.05 -6.48 12.27
C THR A 394 -7.97 -7.48 12.66
N ILE A 395 -7.88 -8.59 11.95
CA ILE A 395 -6.94 -9.68 12.18
C ILE A 395 -6.32 -10.05 10.85
N GLU A 396 -5.02 -9.85 10.71
CA GLU A 396 -4.34 -9.97 9.42
C GLU A 396 -2.97 -10.64 9.58
N ASP A 397 -2.48 -11.35 8.57
CA ASP A 397 -1.06 -11.77 8.58
C ASP A 397 -0.13 -10.59 8.37
N THR A 398 -0.54 -9.69 7.48
CA THR A 398 0.13 -8.44 7.16
C THR A 398 -0.94 -7.37 7.16
N ARG A 399 -0.68 -6.21 7.78
CA ARG A 399 -1.64 -5.11 7.74
C ARG A 399 -1.85 -4.68 6.29
N GLU A 400 -3.08 -4.72 5.83
CA GLU A 400 -3.54 -4.18 4.55
C GLU A 400 -4.76 -3.26 4.75
N ILE A 401 -5.54 -3.52 5.80
CA ILE A 401 -6.72 -2.75 6.17
C ILE A 401 -6.32 -1.45 6.88
N ASN A 402 -6.92 -0.35 6.43
CA ASN A 402 -6.76 0.98 7.02
C ASN A 402 -8.11 1.67 7.15
N LEU A 403 -8.58 1.86 8.39
CA LEU A 403 -9.89 2.41 8.69
C LEU A 403 -9.78 3.77 9.40
N PRO A 404 -10.73 4.70 9.17
CA PRO A 404 -10.78 5.97 9.89
C PRO A 404 -11.41 5.83 11.30
N HIS A 405 -11.95 4.66 11.64
CA HIS A 405 -12.64 4.40 12.92
C HIS A 405 -11.70 4.55 14.12
N LYS A 406 -12.15 5.33 15.12
CA LYS A 406 -11.37 5.56 16.35
C LYS A 406 -11.34 4.34 17.27
N ASN A 407 -12.44 3.59 17.36
CA ASN A 407 -12.58 2.41 18.21
C ASN A 407 -12.17 1.13 17.46
N TRP A 408 -10.92 1.12 16.97
CA TRP A 408 -10.37 0.06 16.14
C TRP A 408 -9.11 -0.53 16.76
N ILE A 409 -9.05 -1.86 16.83
CA ILE A 409 -7.84 -2.61 17.18
C ILE A 409 -7.37 -3.38 15.96
N ALA A 410 -6.14 -3.13 15.53
CA ALA A 410 -5.50 -3.86 14.45
C ALA A 410 -4.59 -4.97 15.01
N GLY A 411 -5.03 -6.21 14.92
CA GLY A 411 -4.27 -7.40 15.27
C GLY A 411 -3.51 -7.96 14.09
N THR A 412 -2.25 -8.33 14.30
CA THR A 412 -1.43 -9.03 13.31
C THR A 412 -0.90 -10.34 13.87
N THR A 413 -0.84 -11.38 13.04
CA THR A 413 -0.20 -12.64 13.43
C THR A 413 1.29 -12.43 13.75
N ARG A 414 1.84 -13.33 14.54
CA ARG A 414 3.26 -13.32 14.91
C ARG A 414 3.79 -14.74 14.91
N GLU A 415 4.68 -15.01 13.98
CA GLU A 415 5.54 -16.20 14.03
C GLU A 415 6.55 -16.05 15.17
N GLY A 416 6.65 -17.07 16.01
CA GLY A 416 7.64 -17.15 17.07
C GLY A 416 9.02 -17.48 16.52
N PHE A 417 10.03 -17.29 17.37
CA PHE A 417 11.44 -17.41 17.01
C PHE A 417 11.98 -18.86 16.98
N SER A 418 11.12 -19.88 17.06
CA SER A 418 11.58 -21.27 17.23
C SER A 418 11.74 -21.96 15.87
N ALA A 419 12.91 -22.53 15.61
CA ALA A 419 13.22 -23.34 14.42
C ALA A 419 12.62 -24.76 14.49
N SER A 420 11.58 -24.97 15.31
CA SER A 420 10.94 -26.26 15.55
C SER A 420 9.49 -26.21 15.06
N ASP A 421 9.06 -27.21 14.27
CA ASP A 421 7.68 -27.34 13.76
C ASP A 421 6.59 -27.50 14.83
N GLN A 422 6.97 -27.55 16.12
CA GLN A 422 6.02 -27.56 17.22
C GLN A 422 5.68 -26.12 17.63
N LYS A 423 4.38 -25.81 17.62
CA LYS A 423 3.79 -24.56 18.12
C LYS A 423 4.38 -24.27 19.51
N THR A 424 5.33 -23.34 19.59
CA THR A 424 5.77 -22.86 20.89
C THR A 424 4.70 -21.91 21.40
N GLY A 425 4.52 -21.74 22.71
CA GLY A 425 3.58 -20.75 23.27
C GLY A 425 3.87 -19.28 22.90
N LYS A 426 4.76 -19.05 21.93
CA LYS A 426 5.16 -17.75 21.38
C LYS A 426 4.53 -17.48 19.99
N ASP A 427 4.01 -18.48 19.29
CA ASP A 427 3.33 -18.30 18.00
C ASP A 427 1.91 -17.80 18.24
N ILE A 428 1.51 -16.73 17.54
CA ILE A 428 0.17 -16.17 17.59
C ILE A 428 -0.38 -16.20 16.17
N ASP A 429 -1.29 -17.14 15.90
CA ASP A 429 -1.97 -17.26 14.61
C ASP A 429 -3.32 -16.51 14.61
N MET A 430 -3.98 -16.45 13.45
CA MET A 430 -5.29 -15.78 13.32
C MET A 430 -6.35 -16.42 14.22
N PHE A 431 -6.30 -17.74 14.42
CA PHE A 431 -7.25 -18.45 15.28
C PHE A 431 -7.13 -17.96 16.74
N ASP A 432 -5.91 -17.83 17.25
CA ASP A 432 -5.64 -17.31 18.59
C ASP A 432 -6.13 -15.86 18.73
N LEU A 433 -5.90 -15.03 17.69
CA LEU A 433 -6.37 -13.64 17.66
C LEU A 433 -7.89 -13.51 17.61
N ILE A 434 -8.60 -14.31 16.82
CA ILE A 434 -10.07 -14.27 16.75
C ILE A 434 -10.65 -14.62 18.12
N ARG A 435 -10.15 -15.69 18.75
CA ARG A 435 -10.63 -16.11 20.08
C ARG A 435 -10.39 -15.04 21.14
N ALA A 436 -9.26 -14.35 21.09
CA ALA A 436 -8.97 -13.22 21.97
C ALA A 436 -9.89 -12.02 21.67
N ALA A 437 -10.12 -11.72 20.39
CA ALA A 437 -10.98 -10.64 19.94
C ALA A 437 -12.41 -10.78 20.45
N LEU A 438 -12.99 -11.99 20.42
CA LEU A 438 -14.37 -12.22 20.89
C LEU A 438 -14.57 -11.90 22.38
N ARG A 439 -13.51 -11.94 23.20
CA ARG A 439 -13.59 -11.53 24.63
C ARG A 439 -13.61 -10.03 24.82
N GLN A 440 -13.31 -9.27 23.77
CA GLN A 440 -13.29 -7.82 23.81
C GLN A 440 -14.61 -7.17 23.38
N ARG A 441 -15.67 -7.99 23.19
CA ARG A 441 -17.01 -7.58 22.75
C ARG A 441 -16.97 -6.66 21.51
N PRO A 442 -16.30 -7.05 20.42
CA PRO A 442 -16.33 -6.29 19.18
C PRO A 442 -17.74 -6.31 18.59
N LYS A 443 -18.10 -5.26 17.85
CA LYS A 443 -19.30 -5.30 17.01
C LYS A 443 -18.98 -5.87 15.62
N VAL A 444 -17.77 -5.59 15.12
CA VAL A 444 -17.28 -6.10 13.84
C VAL A 444 -15.93 -6.80 14.02
N VAL A 445 -15.80 -8.00 13.47
CA VAL A 445 -14.54 -8.74 13.36
C VAL A 445 -14.18 -8.90 11.89
N MET A 446 -12.98 -8.47 11.51
CA MET A 446 -12.51 -8.52 10.12
C MET A 446 -11.28 -9.39 10.03
N VAL A 447 -11.25 -10.34 9.10
CA VAL A 447 -10.10 -11.21 8.87
C VAL A 447 -9.55 -10.96 7.48
N GLY A 448 -8.27 -10.60 7.38
CA GLY A 448 -7.62 -10.21 6.12
C GLY A 448 -7.81 -11.26 5.04
N GLU A 449 -7.43 -12.51 5.31
CA GLU A 449 -7.70 -13.65 4.42
C GLU A 449 -7.84 -14.93 5.24
N VAL A 450 -8.90 -15.70 4.97
CA VAL A 450 -9.13 -17.00 5.58
C VAL A 450 -8.60 -18.10 4.67
N ARG A 451 -7.71 -18.93 5.21
CA ARG A 451 -6.98 -20.02 4.54
C ARG A 451 -7.05 -21.36 5.28
N GLY A 452 -7.44 -21.38 6.55
CA GLY A 452 -7.41 -22.57 7.40
C GLY A 452 -8.39 -22.54 8.58
N LYS A 453 -7.96 -23.11 9.71
CA LYS A 453 -8.77 -23.35 10.92
C LYS A 453 -9.41 -22.10 11.53
N GLU A 454 -8.86 -20.92 11.26
CA GLU A 454 -9.40 -19.64 11.71
C GLU A 454 -10.81 -19.38 11.15
N ALA A 455 -11.17 -19.97 10.00
CA ALA A 455 -12.51 -19.87 9.44
C ALA A 455 -13.57 -20.35 10.44
N TYR A 456 -13.33 -21.47 11.12
CA TYR A 456 -14.29 -22.01 12.09
C TYR A 456 -14.62 -20.99 13.18
N SER A 457 -13.59 -20.34 13.73
CA SER A 457 -13.77 -19.31 14.76
C SER A 457 -14.49 -18.07 14.22
N LEU A 458 -14.21 -17.69 12.98
CA LEU A 458 -14.88 -16.57 12.31
C LEU A 458 -16.38 -16.85 12.10
N PHE A 459 -16.73 -18.01 11.56
CA PHE A 459 -18.13 -18.39 11.36
C PHE A 459 -18.86 -18.63 12.69
N GLN A 460 -18.16 -19.08 13.73
CA GLN A 460 -18.73 -19.11 15.08
C GLN A 460 -18.97 -17.69 15.64
N ALA A 461 -18.11 -16.72 15.32
CA ALA A 461 -18.35 -15.31 15.65
C ALA A 461 -19.62 -14.79 14.98
N MET A 462 -19.82 -15.09 13.69
CA MET A 462 -21.05 -14.76 12.95
C MET A 462 -22.28 -15.37 13.63
N ALA A 463 -22.25 -16.67 13.93
CA ALA A 463 -23.34 -17.39 14.59
C ALA A 463 -23.68 -16.84 15.98
N THR A 464 -22.74 -16.17 16.65
CA THR A 464 -22.93 -15.54 17.96
C THR A 464 -23.26 -14.04 17.88
N GLY A 465 -23.58 -13.53 16.69
CA GLY A 465 -24.06 -12.15 16.47
C GLY A 465 -22.97 -11.10 16.26
N HIS A 466 -21.73 -11.52 15.99
CA HIS A 466 -20.64 -10.62 15.61
C HIS A 466 -20.62 -10.47 14.09
N THR A 467 -20.92 -9.27 13.60
CA THR A 467 -20.80 -8.95 12.17
C THR A 467 -19.36 -9.22 11.72
N SER A 468 -19.20 -9.99 10.66
CA SER A 468 -17.88 -10.46 10.27
C SER A 468 -17.60 -10.25 8.79
N TYR A 469 -16.38 -9.76 8.49
CA TYR A 469 -15.89 -9.60 7.14
C TYR A 469 -14.62 -10.41 6.93
N ALA A 470 -14.50 -11.09 5.79
CA ALA A 470 -13.25 -11.73 5.45
C ALA A 470 -13.03 -11.81 3.95
N THR A 471 -11.78 -12.06 3.54
CA THR A 471 -11.49 -12.47 2.17
C THR A 471 -11.19 -13.96 2.09
N VAL A 472 -11.56 -14.59 0.97
CA VAL A 472 -11.22 -15.98 0.66
C VAL A 472 -10.83 -16.07 -0.80
N HIS A 473 -9.80 -16.85 -1.11
CA HIS A 473 -9.47 -17.14 -2.50
C HIS A 473 -10.46 -18.17 -3.08
N ALA A 474 -11.42 -17.74 -3.89
CA ALA A 474 -12.35 -18.60 -4.61
C ALA A 474 -12.94 -17.86 -5.81
N SER A 475 -12.99 -18.49 -6.97
CA SER A 475 -13.45 -17.83 -8.21
C SER A 475 -14.95 -17.91 -8.44
N ASP A 476 -15.62 -18.85 -7.79
CA ASP A 476 -17.05 -19.13 -7.93
C ASP A 476 -17.60 -19.79 -6.65
N ILE A 477 -18.93 -19.88 -6.57
CA ILE A 477 -19.64 -20.40 -5.39
C ILE A 477 -19.31 -21.87 -5.10
N HIS A 478 -19.19 -22.71 -6.13
CA HIS A 478 -18.90 -24.13 -5.96
C HIS A 478 -17.50 -24.32 -5.36
N THR A 479 -16.50 -23.65 -5.94
CA THR A 479 -15.12 -23.65 -5.45
C THR A 479 -15.03 -23.09 -4.03
N LEU A 480 -15.81 -22.06 -3.70
CA LEU A 480 -15.86 -21.49 -2.35
C LEU A 480 -16.37 -22.52 -1.33
N ILE A 481 -17.54 -23.12 -1.58
CA ILE A 481 -18.14 -24.09 -0.66
C ILE A 481 -17.21 -25.29 -0.47
N GLN A 482 -16.63 -25.81 -1.56
CA GLN A 482 -15.66 -26.90 -1.49
C GLN A 482 -14.44 -26.53 -0.63
N ARG A 483 -13.90 -25.31 -0.76
CA ARG A 483 -12.77 -24.83 0.05
C ARG A 483 -13.12 -24.70 1.53
N LEU A 484 -14.32 -24.20 1.85
CA LEU A 484 -14.75 -24.04 3.24
C LEU A 484 -15.00 -25.41 3.91
N GLU A 485 -15.55 -26.39 3.20
CA GLU A 485 -15.92 -27.69 3.78
C GLU A 485 -14.76 -28.68 3.93
N ASN A 486 -13.72 -28.55 3.11
CA ASN A 486 -12.60 -29.50 3.12
C ASN A 486 -11.39 -28.98 3.92
N PRO A 487 -10.48 -29.87 4.37
CA PRO A 487 -9.21 -29.46 4.94
C PRO A 487 -8.45 -28.52 3.99
N PRO A 488 -7.75 -27.49 4.53
CA PRO A 488 -7.45 -27.24 5.94
C PRO A 488 -8.53 -26.48 6.74
N ILE A 489 -9.69 -26.15 6.15
CA ILE A 489 -10.73 -25.35 6.82
C ILE A 489 -11.71 -26.23 7.59
N SER A 490 -12.30 -27.24 6.92
CA SER A 490 -13.23 -28.22 7.52
C SER A 490 -14.44 -27.61 8.24
N LEU A 491 -15.10 -26.62 7.61
CA LEU A 491 -16.26 -25.93 8.18
C LEU A 491 -17.55 -26.74 8.00
N PRO A 492 -18.34 -26.98 9.07
CA PRO A 492 -19.66 -27.59 8.94
C PRO A 492 -20.63 -26.72 8.11
N ARG A 493 -21.33 -27.34 7.16
CA ARG A 493 -22.30 -26.66 6.27
C ARG A 493 -23.36 -25.86 7.02
N ALA A 494 -23.77 -26.33 8.21
CA ALA A 494 -24.73 -25.62 9.07
C ALA A 494 -24.26 -24.21 9.46
N LEU A 495 -22.95 -23.98 9.66
CA LEU A 495 -22.40 -22.66 10.01
C LEU A 495 -22.41 -21.69 8.84
N LEU A 496 -22.47 -22.17 7.59
CA LEU A 496 -22.51 -21.30 6.40
C LEU A 496 -23.78 -20.45 6.35
N THR A 497 -24.85 -20.85 7.05
CA THR A 497 -26.09 -20.06 7.16
C THR A 497 -25.94 -18.78 7.99
N SER A 498 -24.84 -18.64 8.74
CA SER A 498 -24.52 -17.42 9.50
C SER A 498 -23.87 -16.32 8.64
N LEU A 499 -23.52 -16.63 7.40
CA LEU A 499 -23.02 -15.66 6.43
C LEU A 499 -24.19 -15.05 5.67
N ASP A 500 -24.22 -13.73 5.50
CA ASP A 500 -25.32 -13.05 4.81
C ASP A 500 -25.02 -12.87 3.32
N ILE A 501 -23.82 -12.38 2.98
CA ILE A 501 -23.45 -12.01 1.60
C ILE A 501 -22.11 -12.64 1.21
N ILE A 502 -22.05 -13.15 -0.02
CA ILE A 502 -20.85 -13.59 -0.72
C ILE A 502 -20.66 -12.69 -1.94
N VAL A 503 -19.47 -12.14 -2.09
CA VAL A 503 -19.11 -11.24 -3.20
C VAL A 503 -18.04 -11.91 -4.03
N PHE A 504 -18.18 -11.95 -5.36
CA PHE A 504 -17.11 -12.40 -6.24
C PHE A 504 -16.47 -11.23 -6.97
N GLN A 505 -15.19 -10.98 -6.72
CA GLN A 505 -14.40 -9.93 -7.35
C GLN A 505 -13.39 -10.54 -8.33
N ASN A 506 -13.33 -10.02 -9.56
CA ASN A 506 -12.37 -10.48 -10.56
C ASN A 506 -11.65 -9.33 -11.29
N ALA A 507 -10.46 -9.62 -11.81
CA ALA A 507 -9.76 -8.76 -12.76
C ALA A 507 -10.12 -9.20 -14.18
N VAL A 508 -10.68 -8.30 -14.96
CA VAL A 508 -11.11 -8.55 -16.35
C VAL A 508 -10.43 -7.54 -17.27
N ASP A 509 -10.01 -8.00 -18.44
CA ASP A 509 -9.50 -7.10 -19.47
C ASP A 509 -10.70 -6.47 -20.20
N ILE A 510 -10.80 -5.15 -20.23
CA ILE A 510 -11.76 -4.40 -21.06
C ILE A 510 -10.96 -3.43 -21.93
N GLN A 511 -11.08 -3.57 -23.26
CA GLN A 511 -10.40 -2.71 -24.24
C GLN A 511 -8.86 -2.65 -24.06
N GLY A 512 -8.23 -3.76 -23.70
CA GLY A 512 -6.78 -3.85 -23.51
C GLY A 512 -6.30 -3.28 -22.17
N LYS A 513 -7.21 -3.10 -21.21
CA LYS A 513 -6.92 -2.60 -19.86
C LYS A 513 -7.50 -3.53 -18.81
N THR A 514 -6.66 -3.96 -17.89
CA THR A 514 -7.08 -4.78 -16.74
C THR A 514 -7.85 -3.92 -15.73
N VAL A 515 -9.15 -4.12 -15.65
CA VAL A 515 -10.05 -3.47 -14.70
C VAL A 515 -10.58 -4.49 -13.68
N ARG A 516 -10.89 -4.04 -12.47
CA ARG A 516 -11.49 -4.92 -11.44
C ARG A 516 -12.99 -4.72 -11.40
N ARG A 517 -13.76 -5.81 -11.39
CA ARG A 517 -15.24 -5.82 -11.37
C ARG A 517 -15.76 -6.76 -10.31
N MET A 518 -16.85 -6.35 -9.66
CA MET A 518 -17.62 -7.19 -8.77
C MET A 518 -18.59 -8.04 -9.60
N MET A 519 -18.17 -9.26 -9.91
CA MET A 519 -18.86 -10.16 -10.82
C MET A 519 -20.26 -10.54 -10.34
N SER A 520 -20.41 -10.79 -9.05
CA SER A 520 -21.71 -11.07 -8.46
C SER A 520 -21.75 -10.74 -6.97
N VAL A 521 -22.96 -10.45 -6.49
CA VAL A 521 -23.32 -10.33 -5.08
C VAL A 521 -24.40 -11.37 -4.82
N THR A 522 -24.11 -12.29 -3.93
CA THR A 522 -24.94 -13.46 -3.64
C THR A 522 -25.33 -13.46 -2.17
N GLU A 523 -26.62 -13.51 -1.86
CA GLU A 523 -27.15 -13.63 -0.52
C GLU A 523 -27.38 -15.11 -0.16
N VAL A 524 -27.03 -15.49 1.07
CA VAL A 524 -27.33 -16.83 1.60
C VAL A 524 -28.74 -16.81 2.19
N VAL A 525 -29.65 -17.57 1.59
CA VAL A 525 -31.07 -17.56 1.97
C VAL A 525 -31.32 -18.53 3.13
N LYS A 526 -31.08 -19.82 2.90
CA LYS A 526 -31.28 -20.89 3.87
C LYS A 526 -30.50 -22.15 3.49
N LEU A 527 -30.34 -23.07 4.45
CA LEU A 527 -29.97 -24.45 4.20
C LEU A 527 -31.26 -25.27 4.13
N ASP A 528 -31.48 -25.97 3.02
CA ASP A 528 -32.59 -26.90 2.87
C ASP A 528 -32.32 -28.16 3.72
N PRO A 529 -33.16 -28.46 4.73
CA PRO A 529 -32.94 -29.62 5.60
C PRO A 529 -33.07 -30.96 4.88
N ASP A 530 -33.84 -31.03 3.79
CA ASP A 530 -34.13 -32.29 3.09
C ASP A 530 -32.98 -32.66 2.13
N THR A 531 -32.48 -31.67 1.39
CA THR A 531 -31.43 -31.87 0.39
C THR A 531 -30.02 -31.57 0.92
N ASN A 532 -29.91 -30.94 2.10
CA ASN A 532 -28.67 -30.38 2.64
C ASN A 532 -27.99 -29.40 1.66
N GLN A 533 -28.77 -28.73 0.80
CA GLN A 533 -28.27 -27.74 -0.16
C GLN A 533 -28.45 -26.32 0.37
N LEU A 534 -27.43 -25.49 0.17
CA LEU A 534 -27.52 -24.06 0.42
C LEU A 534 -28.28 -23.39 -0.72
N ILE A 535 -29.30 -22.63 -0.36
CA ILE A 535 -30.10 -21.83 -1.28
C ILE A 535 -29.56 -20.41 -1.27
N PHE A 536 -29.26 -19.92 -2.46
CA PHE A 536 -28.71 -18.59 -2.69
C PHE A 536 -29.66 -17.73 -3.51
N MET A 537 -29.53 -16.42 -3.36
CA MET A 537 -30.16 -15.43 -4.21
C MET A 537 -29.09 -14.48 -4.73
N GLU A 538 -29.21 -13.99 -5.95
CA GLU A 538 -28.21 -13.10 -6.52
C GLU A 538 -28.85 -11.74 -6.85
N PRO A 539 -28.82 -10.77 -5.91
CA PRO A 539 -29.36 -9.45 -6.15
C PRO A 539 -28.65 -8.70 -7.29
N PHE A 540 -27.34 -8.93 -7.49
CA PHE A 540 -26.55 -8.22 -8.50
C PHE A 540 -25.58 -9.14 -9.25
N ARG A 541 -25.45 -8.91 -10.56
CA ARG A 541 -24.47 -9.58 -11.44
C ARG A 541 -23.88 -8.63 -12.47
N TRP A 542 -22.59 -8.77 -12.76
CA TRP A 542 -21.96 -8.19 -13.94
C TRP A 542 -22.16 -9.12 -15.14
N VAL A 543 -22.84 -8.63 -16.17
CA VAL A 543 -23.39 -9.50 -17.23
C VAL A 543 -22.63 -9.46 -18.54
N SER A 544 -21.87 -8.38 -18.79
CA SER A 544 -21.33 -8.18 -20.13
C SER A 544 -20.05 -7.36 -20.14
N LYS A 545 -19.07 -7.90 -20.87
CA LYS A 545 -17.78 -7.26 -21.16
C LYS A 545 -17.88 -6.18 -22.23
N THR A 546 -18.89 -6.24 -23.12
CA THR A 546 -18.99 -5.33 -24.27
C THR A 546 -19.49 -3.95 -23.87
N ASP A 547 -20.44 -3.88 -22.95
CA ASP A 547 -21.04 -2.63 -22.45
C ASP A 547 -20.77 -2.38 -20.95
N ASP A 548 -19.99 -3.26 -20.29
CA ASP A 548 -19.55 -3.11 -18.90
C ASP A 548 -20.72 -2.84 -17.94
N ARG A 549 -21.72 -3.72 -17.99
CA ARG A 549 -23.03 -3.55 -17.35
C ARG A 549 -23.22 -4.44 -16.13
N PHE A 550 -23.81 -3.86 -15.09
CA PHE A 550 -24.37 -4.58 -13.94
C PHE A 550 -25.89 -4.66 -14.08
N GLU A 551 -26.46 -5.79 -13.67
CA GLU A 551 -27.90 -5.99 -13.56
C GLU A 551 -28.30 -6.22 -12.11
N SER A 552 -29.47 -5.69 -11.74
CA SER A 552 -30.14 -5.98 -10.48
C SER A 552 -31.33 -6.89 -10.77
N THR A 553 -31.48 -7.96 -10.00
CA THR A 553 -32.66 -8.84 -10.09
C THR A 553 -33.86 -8.27 -9.32
N GLY A 554 -33.65 -7.24 -8.49
CA GLY A 554 -34.67 -6.61 -7.65
C GLY A 554 -35.07 -7.43 -6.42
N ALA A 555 -34.65 -8.69 -6.32
CA ALA A 555 -34.93 -9.54 -5.17
C ALA A 555 -33.75 -9.49 -4.17
N SER A 556 -34.06 -9.24 -2.90
CA SER A 556 -33.09 -9.28 -1.80
C SER A 556 -33.77 -9.72 -0.50
N LYS A 557 -33.24 -10.75 0.14
CA LYS A 557 -33.65 -11.16 1.50
C LYS A 557 -33.23 -10.09 2.50
N ILE A 558 -32.00 -9.59 2.40
CA ILE A 558 -31.42 -8.63 3.35
C ILE A 558 -32.19 -7.31 3.36
N LEU A 559 -32.50 -6.74 2.19
CA LEU A 559 -33.29 -5.51 2.13
C LEU A 559 -34.72 -5.71 2.67
N ASN A 560 -35.30 -6.89 2.47
CA ASN A 560 -36.60 -7.23 3.05
C ASN A 560 -36.53 -7.36 4.57
N GLU A 561 -35.47 -7.95 5.12
CA GLU A 561 -35.26 -8.00 6.58
C GLU A 561 -35.09 -6.60 7.17
N ILE A 562 -34.30 -5.74 6.53
CA ILE A 562 -34.13 -4.34 6.96
C ILE A 562 -35.47 -3.59 6.90
N LYS A 563 -36.25 -3.79 5.83
CA LYS A 563 -37.58 -3.21 5.70
C LYS A 563 -38.49 -3.61 6.86
N ILE A 564 -38.52 -4.90 7.20
CA ILE A 564 -39.32 -5.42 8.32
C ILE A 564 -38.82 -4.87 9.66
N GLN A 565 -37.50 -4.88 9.90
CA GLN A 565 -36.90 -4.39 11.15
C GLN A 565 -37.17 -2.91 11.41
N ASN A 566 -37.37 -2.11 10.36
CA ASN A 566 -37.65 -0.68 10.46
C ASN A 566 -39.15 -0.35 10.27
N ASP A 567 -40.02 -1.34 10.16
CA ASP A 567 -41.46 -1.17 9.88
C ASP A 567 -41.73 -0.31 8.62
N TRP A 568 -40.90 -0.47 7.58
CA TRP A 568 -40.98 0.31 6.35
C TRP A 568 -41.92 -0.32 5.31
N THR A 569 -42.55 0.56 4.52
CA THR A 569 -43.17 0.22 3.24
C THR A 569 -42.11 0.06 2.14
N ASP A 570 -42.45 -0.60 1.03
CA ASP A 570 -41.55 -0.71 -0.12
C ASP A 570 -41.16 0.66 -0.69
N ALA A 571 -42.08 1.63 -0.64
CA ALA A 571 -41.81 3.01 -1.06
C ALA A 571 -40.79 3.71 -0.14
N GLN A 572 -40.83 3.46 1.16
CA GLN A 572 -39.84 4.01 2.11
C GLN A 572 -38.47 3.37 1.92
N LEU A 573 -38.41 2.05 1.75
CA LEU A 573 -37.17 1.33 1.43
C LEU A 573 -36.54 1.89 0.15
N GLN A 574 -37.33 2.03 -0.92
CA GLN A 574 -36.82 2.56 -2.19
C GLN A 574 -36.37 4.01 -2.05
N LYS A 575 -37.16 4.86 -1.36
CA LYS A 575 -36.79 6.25 -1.10
C LYS A 575 -35.44 6.34 -0.38
N GLU A 576 -35.22 5.48 0.59
CA GLU A 576 -34.00 5.49 1.38
C GLU A 576 -32.79 4.95 0.59
N LEU A 577 -32.98 3.98 -0.30
CA LEU A 577 -31.96 3.60 -1.29
C LEU A 577 -31.61 4.78 -2.21
N GLU A 578 -32.61 5.48 -2.76
CA GLU A 578 -32.39 6.65 -3.62
C GLU A 578 -31.70 7.81 -2.88
N ASN A 579 -32.01 8.02 -1.60
CA ASN A 579 -31.31 8.99 -0.76
C ASN A 579 -29.81 8.67 -0.67
N ARG A 580 -29.45 7.42 -0.32
CA ARG A 580 -28.05 7.00 -0.25
C ARG A 580 -27.34 7.09 -1.61
N LYS A 581 -28.01 6.72 -2.71
CA LYS A 581 -27.49 6.92 -4.07
C LYS A 581 -27.20 8.39 -4.36
N THR A 582 -28.09 9.29 -3.96
CA THR A 582 -27.92 10.75 -4.14
C THR A 582 -26.65 11.23 -3.43
N VAL A 583 -26.41 10.80 -2.19
CA VAL A 583 -25.22 11.18 -1.42
C VAL A 583 -23.94 10.61 -2.05
N LEU A 584 -23.97 9.34 -2.48
CA LEU A 584 -22.83 8.72 -3.17
C LEU A 584 -22.52 9.40 -4.51
N GLN A 585 -23.56 9.75 -5.28
CA GLN A 585 -23.42 10.48 -6.54
C GLN A 585 -22.86 11.88 -6.32
N TRP A 586 -23.33 12.59 -5.29
CA TRP A 586 -22.78 13.89 -4.90
C TRP A 586 -21.29 13.81 -4.57
N MET A 587 -20.87 12.84 -3.75
CA MET A 587 -19.45 12.63 -3.45
C MET A 587 -18.63 12.31 -4.71
N LEU A 588 -19.19 11.53 -5.64
CA LEU A 588 -18.55 11.21 -6.91
C LEU A 588 -18.34 12.44 -7.79
N GLU A 589 -19.37 13.28 -7.97
CA GLU A 589 -19.32 14.47 -8.82
C GLU A 589 -18.42 15.57 -8.25
N LYS A 590 -18.39 15.73 -6.92
CA LYS A 590 -17.47 16.67 -6.24
C LYS A 590 -16.08 16.08 -6.02
N ASN A 591 -15.81 14.87 -6.52
CA ASN A 591 -14.51 14.20 -6.42
C ASN A 591 -14.03 14.00 -4.97
N ILE A 592 -14.96 13.76 -4.04
CA ILE A 592 -14.69 13.48 -2.63
C ILE A 592 -14.26 12.01 -2.51
N ARG A 593 -12.94 11.79 -2.48
CA ARG A 593 -12.31 10.45 -2.50
C ARG A 593 -11.40 10.16 -1.32
N ASP A 594 -11.14 11.13 -0.46
CA ASP A 594 -10.35 10.86 0.75
C ASP A 594 -11.15 9.98 1.71
N TYR A 595 -10.54 8.89 2.18
CA TYR A 595 -11.24 7.90 2.99
C TYR A 595 -11.72 8.43 4.36
N LYS A 596 -11.03 9.42 4.94
CA LYS A 596 -11.45 10.06 6.19
C LYS A 596 -12.64 10.98 5.94
N GLU A 597 -12.61 11.71 4.83
CA GLU A 597 -13.72 12.57 4.44
C GLU A 597 -14.98 11.77 4.07
N VAL A 598 -14.84 10.71 3.27
CA VAL A 598 -15.94 9.80 2.93
C VAL A 598 -16.50 9.15 4.20
N GLY A 599 -15.64 8.64 5.09
CA GLY A 599 -16.07 8.06 6.36
C GLY A 599 -16.80 9.07 7.27
N ARG A 600 -16.39 10.35 7.25
CA ARG A 600 -17.09 11.43 7.95
C ARG A 600 -18.48 11.66 7.38
N ILE A 601 -18.61 11.80 6.05
CA ILE A 601 -19.90 12.04 5.38
C ILE A 601 -20.87 10.88 5.66
N VAL A 602 -20.40 9.64 5.56
CA VAL A 602 -21.20 8.45 5.89
C VAL A 602 -21.65 8.50 7.36
N SER A 603 -20.75 8.81 8.30
CA SER A 603 -21.11 8.94 9.71
C SER A 603 -22.07 10.09 10.00
N ASP A 604 -21.97 11.20 9.25
CA ASP A 604 -22.85 12.36 9.42
C ASP A 604 -24.22 12.09 8.83
N TYR A 605 -24.32 11.34 7.73
CA TYR A 605 -25.59 10.89 7.16
C TYR A 605 -26.37 10.04 8.15
N SER A 606 -25.73 9.08 8.85
CA SER A 606 -26.42 8.26 9.86
C SER A 606 -26.93 9.08 11.06
N LYS A 607 -26.41 10.29 11.32
CA LYS A 607 -26.83 11.16 12.43
C LYS A 607 -27.81 12.26 12.00
N TYR A 608 -27.58 12.83 10.82
CA TYR A 608 -28.28 14.00 10.29
C TYR A 608 -28.60 13.79 8.80
N PRO A 609 -29.44 12.78 8.45
CA PRO A 609 -29.66 12.39 7.06
C PRO A 609 -30.24 13.55 6.23
N ASP A 610 -31.22 14.27 6.76
CA ASP A 610 -31.88 15.38 6.06
C ASP A 610 -30.89 16.51 5.70
N LYS A 611 -29.99 16.86 6.61
CA LYS A 611 -28.98 17.91 6.41
C LYS A 611 -27.99 17.54 5.30
N ILE A 612 -27.48 16.31 5.32
CA ILE A 612 -26.55 15.83 4.30
C ILE A 612 -27.25 15.71 2.94
N LEU A 613 -28.52 15.27 2.92
CA LEU A 613 -29.31 15.20 1.69
C LEU A 613 -29.62 16.56 1.10
N GLU A 614 -29.95 17.56 1.93
CA GLU A 614 -30.17 18.92 1.48
C GLU A 614 -28.89 19.48 0.84
N GLN A 615 -27.75 19.37 1.53
CA GLN A 615 -26.46 19.79 1.00
C GLN A 615 -26.14 19.09 -0.34
N ALA A 616 -26.26 17.75 -0.38
CA ALA A 616 -25.99 16.98 -1.58
C ALA A 616 -26.88 17.42 -2.77
N ARG A 617 -28.18 17.62 -2.54
CA ARG A 617 -29.13 18.06 -3.57
C ARG A 617 -28.88 19.48 -4.04
N GLU A 618 -28.52 20.40 -3.15
CA GLU A 618 -28.19 21.77 -3.52
C GLU A 618 -26.92 21.84 -4.36
N GLU A 619 -25.90 21.07 -3.99
CA GLU A 619 -24.62 21.05 -4.67
C GLU A 619 -24.64 20.27 -5.99
N LEU A 620 -25.53 19.30 -6.16
CA LEU A 620 -25.76 18.60 -7.44
C LEU A 620 -26.54 19.44 -8.45
N LYS A 621 -27.33 20.42 -7.97
CA LYS A 621 -28.05 21.36 -8.85
C LYS A 621 -27.16 22.48 -9.41
N LYS A 622 -25.97 22.68 -8.84
CA LYS A 622 -24.96 23.68 -9.22
C LYS A 622 -23.83 23.03 -10.00
#